data_AF-A0A8H7SG34-F1
#
_entry.id   AF-A0A8H7SG34-F1
#
_cell.length_a   1.000
_cell.length_b   1.000
_cell.length_c   1.000
_cell.angle_alpha   90.00
_cell.angle_beta   90.00
_cell.angle_gamma   90.00
#
_symmetry.space_group_name_H-M   'P 1'
#
loop_
_entity.id
_entity.type
_entity.pdbx_description
1 polymer ?
#
loop_
_entity_poly.entity_id
_entity_poly.type
_entity_poly.pdbx_seq_one_letter_code
_entity_poly.pdbx_strand_id
1 'polypeptide(L)'
;MDISVLPTEIILNVLEYLPLADLVRTERTCRMIQAFCHGEIERRITSGPLKNDWGVLVHLDQAIATATHFDTRTKKVTFNVTMQQPVQIKTMFDHKRQIQCSLLRRNQYCEDFVFTVEKGMSEGSTVDITAEGAALCEINAALTRHEKSITSSTNKKLIAPSPHLYSIQLTQLQIPLSTIAA
;
A
#
# COMPACT_ATOMS: atom_id res chain seq x y z
N MET A 1 -19.70 1.92 38.09
CA MET A 1 -20.59 1.13 37.22
C MET A 1 -19.71 0.26 36.36
N ASP A 2 -19.97 -1.03 36.31
CA ASP A 2 -19.24 -1.94 35.43
C ASP A 2 -19.90 -1.93 34.05
N ILE A 3 -19.12 -1.55 33.03
CA ILE A 3 -19.59 -1.45 31.64
C ILE A 3 -19.91 -2.83 31.05
N SER A 4 -19.41 -3.90 31.68
CA SER A 4 -19.69 -5.29 31.31
C SER A 4 -21.16 -5.70 31.50
N VAL A 5 -21.95 -4.90 32.22
CA VAL A 5 -23.37 -5.13 32.49
C VAL A 5 -24.26 -4.56 31.39
N LEU A 6 -23.71 -3.73 30.49
CA LEU A 6 -24.48 -3.16 29.38
C LEU A 6 -24.70 -4.20 28.28
N PRO A 7 -25.88 -4.19 27.62
CA PRO A 7 -26.11 -4.94 26.40
C PRO A 7 -25.10 -4.59 25.31
N THR A 8 -24.76 -5.58 24.49
CA THR A 8 -23.77 -5.47 23.40
C THR A 8 -24.10 -4.37 22.41
N GLU A 9 -25.38 -4.14 22.15
CA GLU A 9 -25.87 -3.13 21.21
C GLU A 9 -25.58 -1.72 21.71
N ILE A 10 -25.69 -1.50 23.03
CA ILE A 10 -25.39 -0.19 23.64
C ILE A 10 -23.90 0.08 23.55
N ILE A 11 -23.07 -0.94 23.82
CA ILE A 11 -21.61 -0.81 23.73
C ILE A 11 -21.21 -0.46 22.29
N LEU A 12 -21.71 -1.19 21.29
CA LEU A 12 -21.42 -0.91 19.88
C LEU A 12 -21.86 0.49 19.45
N ASN A 13 -23.06 0.93 19.85
CA ASN A 13 -23.54 2.28 19.57
C ASN A 13 -22.63 3.34 20.17
N VAL A 14 -22.14 3.16 21.40
CA VAL A 14 -21.21 4.12 22.03
C VAL A 14 -19.89 4.16 21.26
N LEU A 15 -19.34 3.00 20.89
CA LEU A 15 -18.07 2.91 20.15
C LEU A 15 -18.18 3.53 18.75
N GLU A 16 -19.33 3.46 18.09
CA GLU A 16 -19.56 4.08 16.78
C GLU A 16 -19.32 5.60 16.79
N TYR A 17 -19.60 6.29 17.90
CA TYR A 17 -19.38 7.74 18.00
C TYR A 17 -17.95 8.12 18.41
N LEU A 18 -17.13 7.18 18.85
CA LEU A 18 -15.75 7.47 19.22
C LEU A 18 -14.88 7.68 17.97
N PRO A 19 -13.97 8.66 17.95
CA PRO A 19 -12.97 8.77 16.89
C PRO A 19 -12.00 7.57 16.92
N LEU A 20 -11.35 7.28 15.79
CA LEU A 20 -10.46 6.12 15.69
C LEU A 20 -9.35 6.15 16.75
N ALA A 21 -8.77 7.32 17.03
CA ALA A 21 -7.77 7.49 18.08
C ALA A 21 -8.27 7.04 19.47
N ASP A 22 -9.54 7.32 19.80
CA ASP A 22 -10.12 6.93 21.08
C ASP A 22 -10.49 5.45 21.10
N LEU A 23 -10.89 4.85 19.98
CA LEU A 23 -11.06 3.40 19.87
C LEU A 23 -9.74 2.66 20.15
N VAL A 24 -8.63 3.15 19.59
CA VAL A 24 -7.28 2.58 19.81
C VAL A 24 -6.83 2.70 21.28
N ARG A 25 -7.25 3.75 21.97
CA ARG A 25 -7.00 3.89 23.42
C ARG A 25 -7.90 2.94 24.22
N THR A 26 -9.17 2.88 23.84
CA THR A 26 -10.22 2.12 24.55
C THR A 26 -10.01 0.62 24.45
N GLU A 27 -9.47 0.10 23.35
CA GLU A 27 -9.15 -1.34 23.21
C GLU A 27 -8.15 -1.85 24.26
N ARG A 28 -7.39 -0.96 24.90
CA ARG A 28 -6.38 -1.33 25.92
C ARG A 28 -6.96 -1.50 27.33
N THR A 29 -8.24 -1.19 27.51
CA THR A 29 -8.88 -1.15 28.84
C THR A 29 -9.20 -2.55 29.37
N CYS A 30 -9.89 -3.37 28.60
CA CYS A 30 -10.18 -4.76 28.94
C CYS A 30 -10.42 -5.63 27.70
N ARG A 31 -10.30 -6.96 27.85
CA ARG A 31 -10.44 -7.92 26.74
C ARG A 31 -11.82 -7.93 26.09
N MET A 32 -12.87 -7.68 26.87
CA MET A 32 -14.24 -7.64 26.35
C MET A 32 -14.40 -6.45 25.40
N ILE A 33 -14.04 -5.24 25.86
CA ILE A 33 -14.12 -4.01 25.07
C ILE A 33 -13.16 -4.04 23.88
N GLN A 34 -12.00 -4.67 24.05
CA GLN A 34 -11.03 -4.89 22.98
C GLN A 34 -11.66 -5.57 21.76
N ALA A 35 -12.44 -6.65 21.97
CA ALA A 35 -13.09 -7.36 20.88
C ALA A 35 -14.08 -6.46 20.12
N PHE A 36 -14.89 -5.67 20.83
CA PHE A 36 -15.81 -4.72 20.21
C PHE A 36 -15.08 -3.60 19.45
N CYS A 37 -13.99 -3.06 20.02
CA CYS A 37 -13.17 -2.06 19.35
C CYS A 37 -12.55 -2.61 18.08
N HIS A 38 -12.00 -3.83 18.09
CA HIS A 38 -11.42 -4.45 16.90
C HIS A 38 -12.47 -4.60 15.78
N GLY A 39 -13.66 -5.07 16.11
CA GLY A 39 -14.75 -5.21 15.13
C GLY A 39 -15.17 -3.87 14.53
N GLU A 40 -15.27 -2.83 15.36
CA GLU A 40 -15.62 -1.49 14.88
C GLU A 40 -14.49 -0.85 14.03
N ILE A 41 -13.24 -1.05 14.43
CA ILE A 41 -12.06 -0.62 13.66
C ILE A 41 -12.06 -1.30 12.29
N GLU A 42 -12.20 -2.62 12.24
CA GLU A 42 -12.25 -3.39 11.00
C GLU A 42 -13.42 -2.96 10.11
N ARG A 43 -14.61 -2.75 10.68
CA ARG A 43 -15.78 -2.23 9.96
C ARG A 43 -15.48 -0.90 9.30
N ARG A 44 -14.93 0.07 10.05
CA ARG A 44 -14.62 1.43 9.54
C ARG A 44 -13.60 1.43 8.41
N ILE A 45 -12.64 0.53 8.50
CA ILE A 45 -11.56 0.36 7.52
C ILE A 45 -12.08 -0.32 6.25
N THR A 46 -12.86 -1.39 6.36
CA THR A 46 -13.26 -2.23 5.21
C THR A 46 -14.51 -1.72 4.49
N SER A 47 -15.46 -1.15 5.23
CA SER A 47 -16.79 -0.78 4.72
C SER A 47 -17.23 0.63 5.09
N GLY A 48 -16.55 1.26 6.06
CA GLY A 48 -16.90 2.58 6.56
C GLY A 48 -16.12 3.73 5.89
N PRO A 49 -15.99 4.86 6.61
CA PRO A 49 -15.50 6.11 6.02
C PRO A 49 -14.01 6.09 5.66
N LEU A 50 -13.23 5.12 6.16
CA LEU A 50 -11.79 5.05 5.95
C LEU A 50 -11.39 4.15 4.77
N LYS A 51 -12.37 3.56 4.07
CA LYS A 51 -12.13 2.53 3.05
C LYS A 51 -11.21 2.96 1.90
N ASN A 52 -11.39 4.19 1.43
CA ASN A 52 -10.68 4.74 0.28
C ASN A 52 -9.79 5.92 0.68
N ASP A 53 -9.35 5.97 1.94
CA ASP A 53 -8.55 7.08 2.44
C ASP A 53 -7.10 7.04 1.95
N TRP A 54 -6.62 5.90 1.45
CA TRP A 54 -5.19 5.71 1.14
C TRP A 54 -4.94 5.51 -0.36
N GLY A 55 -3.85 6.08 -0.83
CA GLY A 55 -3.36 5.92 -2.19
C GLY A 55 -1.85 5.94 -2.24
N VAL A 56 -1.31 5.48 -3.35
CA VAL A 56 0.13 5.48 -3.63
C VAL A 56 0.36 6.17 -4.94
N LEU A 57 1.22 7.18 -4.94
CA LEU A 57 1.68 7.85 -6.15
C LEU A 57 2.97 7.19 -6.62
N VAL A 58 2.94 6.64 -7.84
CA VAL A 58 4.13 6.11 -8.51
C VAL A 58 4.37 6.98 -9.73
N HIS A 59 5.39 7.83 -9.67
CA HIS A 59 5.70 8.79 -10.72
C HIS A 59 4.53 9.77 -10.98
N LEU A 60 3.74 9.56 -12.04
CA LEU A 60 2.60 10.41 -12.42
C LEU A 60 1.24 9.71 -12.22
N ASP A 61 1.24 8.42 -11.90
CA ASP A 61 0.03 7.63 -11.75
C ASP A 61 -0.28 7.37 -10.29
N GLN A 62 -1.51 7.67 -9.89
CA GLN A 62 -2.02 7.39 -8.55
C GLN A 62 -2.76 6.06 -8.55
N ALA A 63 -2.33 5.14 -7.69
CA ALA A 63 -3.02 3.91 -7.39
C ALA A 63 -3.86 4.06 -6.11
N ILE A 64 -5.08 3.54 -6.12
CA ILE A 64 -5.96 3.54 -4.94
C ILE A 64 -5.71 2.27 -4.14
N ALA A 65 -5.53 2.42 -2.83
CA ALA A 65 -5.38 1.32 -1.90
C ALA A 65 -6.73 1.01 -1.25
N THR A 66 -7.19 -0.23 -1.39
CA THR A 66 -8.46 -0.69 -0.83
C THR A 66 -8.19 -1.61 0.35
N ALA A 67 -8.76 -1.30 1.52
CA ALA A 67 -8.51 -2.09 2.71
C ALA A 67 -9.11 -3.50 2.56
N THR A 68 -8.34 -4.52 2.94
CA THR A 68 -8.76 -5.92 2.89
C THR A 68 -9.05 -6.46 4.29
N HIS A 69 -8.14 -6.26 5.23
CA HIS A 69 -8.24 -6.83 6.57
C HIS A 69 -7.42 -6.04 7.60
N PHE A 70 -7.89 -6.03 8.84
CA PHE A 70 -7.17 -5.52 10.00
C PHE A 70 -6.64 -6.66 10.86
N ASP A 71 -5.31 -6.81 10.92
CA ASP A 71 -4.67 -7.80 11.78
C ASP A 71 -4.60 -7.28 13.23
N THR A 72 -5.42 -7.88 14.09
CA THR A 72 -5.51 -7.55 15.51
C THR A 72 -4.23 -7.85 16.30
N ARG A 73 -3.38 -8.76 15.82
CA ARG A 73 -2.13 -9.15 16.50
C ARG A 73 -1.00 -8.19 16.18
N THR A 74 -0.79 -7.89 14.91
CA THR A 74 0.27 -6.96 14.47
C THR A 74 -0.17 -5.50 14.51
N LYS A 75 -1.48 -5.25 14.71
CA LYS A 75 -2.09 -3.92 14.67
C LYS A 75 -1.82 -3.19 13.35
N LYS A 76 -1.76 -3.96 12.25
CA LYS A 76 -1.56 -3.44 10.90
C LYS A 76 -2.80 -3.68 10.05
N VAL A 77 -3.09 -2.74 9.17
CA VAL A 77 -4.14 -2.87 8.18
C VAL A 77 -3.49 -3.21 6.85
N THR A 78 -3.97 -4.28 6.23
CA THR A 78 -3.56 -4.64 4.88
C THR A 78 -4.51 -3.99 3.88
N PHE A 79 -3.92 -3.42 2.83
CA PHE A 79 -4.60 -2.86 1.68
C PHE A 79 -4.12 -3.57 0.42
N ASN A 80 -5.06 -3.85 -0.47
CA ASN A 80 -4.79 -4.26 -1.84
C ASN A 80 -4.68 -3.01 -2.73
N VAL A 81 -3.60 -2.90 -3.49
CA VAL A 81 -3.36 -1.74 -4.34
C VAL A 81 -3.85 -2.05 -5.75
N THR A 82 -4.88 -1.35 -6.20
CA THR A 82 -5.42 -1.56 -7.55
C THR A 82 -4.81 -0.56 -8.51
N MET A 83 -3.99 -1.06 -9.44
CA MET A 83 -3.41 -0.28 -10.54
C MET A 83 -4.15 -0.59 -11.84
N GLN A 84 -4.52 0.44 -12.61
CA GLN A 84 -5.14 0.25 -13.92
C GLN A 84 -4.14 -0.29 -14.95
N GLN A 85 -2.91 0.21 -14.90
CA GLN A 85 -1.80 -0.26 -15.72
C GLN A 85 -0.51 -0.24 -14.89
N PRO A 86 0.36 -1.25 -15.03
CA PRO A 86 1.70 -1.21 -14.44
C PRO A 86 2.48 0.00 -14.96
N VAL A 87 3.21 0.69 -14.08
CA VAL A 87 3.99 1.87 -14.48
C VAL A 87 5.22 1.41 -15.25
N GLN A 88 5.35 1.90 -16.48
CA GLN A 88 6.44 1.54 -17.37
C GLN A 88 7.64 2.46 -17.19
N ILE A 89 8.81 1.86 -16.98
CA ILE A 89 10.06 2.57 -16.75
C ILE A 89 11.03 2.18 -17.85
N LYS A 90 11.38 3.16 -18.68
CA LYS A 90 12.36 3.02 -19.75
C LYS A 90 13.73 3.46 -19.25
N THR A 91 14.76 2.67 -19.50
CA THR A 91 16.16 3.01 -19.21
C THR A 91 17.07 2.57 -20.34
N MET A 92 18.04 3.42 -20.70
CA MET A 92 19.04 3.11 -21.72
C MET A 92 20.18 2.24 -21.17
N PHE A 93 20.34 2.18 -19.85
CA PHE A 93 21.43 1.48 -19.18
C PHE A 93 20.89 0.54 -18.11
N ASP A 94 21.45 -0.67 -18.06
CA ASP A 94 21.20 -1.64 -17.00
C ASP A 94 22.04 -1.27 -15.76
N HIS A 95 21.53 -0.34 -14.96
CA HIS A 95 22.13 0.15 -13.73
C HIS A 95 21.09 0.18 -12.61
N LYS A 96 21.58 0.18 -11.37
CA LYS A 96 20.73 0.33 -10.19
C LYS A 96 19.95 1.64 -10.32
N ARG A 97 18.62 1.56 -10.33
CA ARG A 97 17.74 2.72 -10.46
C ARG A 97 16.75 2.76 -9.30
N GLN A 98 16.55 3.94 -8.76
CA GLN A 98 15.57 4.20 -7.72
C GLN A 98 14.29 4.76 -8.35
N ILE A 99 13.15 4.21 -7.96
CA ILE A 99 11.82 4.64 -8.35
C ILE A 99 11.23 5.31 -7.11
N GLN A 100 11.11 6.63 -7.15
CA GLN A 100 10.48 7.38 -6.07
C GLN A 100 8.96 7.21 -6.13
N CYS A 101 8.38 6.97 -4.97
CA CYS A 101 6.95 6.80 -4.76
C CYS A 101 6.55 7.55 -3.50
N SER A 102 5.29 7.97 -3.42
CA SER A 102 4.78 8.71 -2.28
C SER A 102 3.49 8.09 -1.76
N LEU A 103 3.36 8.01 -0.43
CA LEU A 103 2.13 7.62 0.23
C LEU A 103 1.19 8.83 0.34
N LEU A 104 -0.08 8.62 0.00
CA LEU A 104 -1.12 9.64 0.06
C LEU A 104 -2.23 9.21 1.00
N ARG A 105 -2.74 10.17 1.80
CA ARG A 105 -3.96 10.03 2.59
C ARG A 105 -4.94 11.12 2.18
N ARG A 106 -6.12 10.76 1.66
CA ARG A 106 -7.13 11.72 1.14
C ARG A 106 -6.53 12.75 0.18
N ASN A 107 -5.64 12.28 -0.71
CA ASN A 107 -4.86 13.10 -1.65
C ASN A 107 -3.88 14.10 -0.99
N GLN A 108 -3.61 13.96 0.30
CA GLN A 108 -2.55 14.69 1.00
C GLN A 108 -1.30 13.84 1.09
N TYR A 109 -0.15 14.46 0.85
CA TYR A 109 1.15 13.83 0.99
C TYR A 109 1.42 13.39 2.43
N CYS A 110 1.95 12.18 2.61
CA CYS A 110 2.33 11.64 3.92
C CYS A 110 3.83 11.36 4.02
N GLU A 111 4.39 10.55 3.12
CA GLU A 111 5.81 10.19 3.11
C GLU A 111 6.27 9.77 1.70
N ASP A 112 7.59 9.79 1.50
CA ASP A 112 8.24 9.22 0.33
C ASP A 112 8.93 7.90 0.66
N PHE A 113 8.98 7.03 -0.34
CA PHE A 113 9.71 5.76 -0.29
C PHE A 113 10.20 5.38 -1.69
N VAL A 114 11.06 4.37 -1.75
CA VAL A 114 11.77 4.03 -2.98
C VAL A 114 11.72 2.55 -3.27
N PHE A 115 11.44 2.21 -4.52
CA PHE A 115 11.72 0.88 -5.05
C PHE A 115 13.05 0.89 -5.81
N THR A 116 13.89 -0.10 -5.53
CA THR A 116 15.19 -0.26 -6.19
C THR A 116 15.07 -1.31 -7.29
N VAL A 117 15.38 -0.91 -8.53
CA VAL A 117 15.60 -1.82 -9.66
C VAL A 117 17.04 -2.26 -9.64
N GLU A 118 17.28 -3.57 -9.48
CA GLU A 118 18.62 -4.14 -9.50
C GLU A 118 19.15 -4.33 -10.93
N LYS A 119 20.48 -4.33 -11.04
CA LYS A 119 21.17 -4.58 -12.31
C LYS A 119 21.12 -6.06 -12.66
N GLY A 120 20.93 -6.36 -13.94
CA GLY A 120 21.11 -7.73 -14.45
C GLY A 120 19.89 -8.65 -14.27
N MET A 121 18.72 -8.08 -14.01
CA MET A 121 17.45 -8.81 -14.02
C MET A 121 17.25 -9.49 -15.39
N SER A 122 16.86 -10.75 -15.44
CA SER A 122 16.67 -11.48 -16.71
C SER A 122 15.43 -10.99 -17.48
N GLU A 123 15.48 -11.01 -18.81
CA GLU A 123 14.30 -10.68 -19.63
C GLU A 123 13.16 -11.68 -19.38
N GLY A 124 11.92 -11.18 -19.31
CA GLY A 124 10.73 -11.97 -18.99
C GLY A 124 10.58 -12.33 -17.50
N SER A 125 11.56 -12.00 -16.65
CA SER A 125 11.47 -12.30 -15.22
C SER A 125 10.63 -11.29 -14.45
N THR A 126 9.90 -11.78 -13.46
CA THR A 126 9.18 -10.99 -12.46
C THR A 126 9.79 -11.27 -11.09
N VAL A 127 10.10 -10.22 -10.33
CA VAL A 127 10.68 -10.30 -8.99
C VAL A 127 9.83 -9.47 -8.04
N ASP A 128 9.51 -10.05 -6.89
CA ASP A 128 8.86 -9.32 -5.80
C ASP A 128 9.88 -8.43 -5.09
N ILE A 129 9.54 -7.16 -4.96
CA ILE A 129 10.36 -6.13 -4.34
C ILE A 129 9.56 -5.43 -3.23
N THR A 130 10.25 -5.08 -2.16
CA THR A 130 9.70 -4.30 -1.04
C THR A 130 10.31 -2.90 -1.07
N ALA A 131 9.52 -1.89 -0.75
CA ALA A 131 10.02 -0.53 -0.71
C ALA A 131 11.00 -0.31 0.46
N GLU A 132 11.96 0.56 0.23
CA GLU A 132 12.92 1.04 1.21
C GLU A 132 12.62 2.50 1.58
N GLY A 133 12.95 2.88 2.81
CA GLY A 133 12.85 4.27 3.27
C GLY A 133 11.46 4.70 3.78
N ALA A 134 10.45 3.83 3.73
CA ALA A 134 9.14 4.08 4.32
C ALA A 134 9.19 3.90 5.85
N ALA A 135 8.65 4.87 6.60
CA ALA A 135 8.54 4.79 8.06
C ALA A 135 7.10 4.52 8.51
N LEU A 136 6.12 4.98 7.72
CA LEU A 136 4.70 4.92 8.04
C LEU A 136 3.98 3.73 7.39
N CYS A 137 4.60 3.08 6.40
CA CYS A 137 4.03 1.91 5.74
C CYS A 137 5.07 0.87 5.30
N GLU A 138 4.57 -0.32 4.98
CA GLU A 138 5.31 -1.37 4.27
C GLU A 138 4.58 -1.64 2.96
N ILE A 139 5.28 -1.61 1.82
CA ILE A 139 4.65 -1.78 0.52
C ILE A 139 5.47 -2.72 -0.36
N ASN A 140 4.76 -3.65 -0.99
CA ASN A 140 5.30 -4.65 -1.88
C ASN A 140 4.84 -4.37 -3.31
N ALA A 141 5.71 -4.71 -4.26
CA ALA A 141 5.44 -4.60 -5.68
C ALA A 141 6.08 -5.76 -6.44
N ALA A 142 5.52 -6.08 -7.59
CA ALA A 142 6.12 -6.97 -8.58
C ALA A 142 6.79 -6.12 -9.65
N LEU A 143 8.09 -6.34 -9.85
CA LEU A 143 8.87 -5.73 -10.92
C LEU A 143 9.06 -6.74 -12.03
N THR A 144 8.68 -6.40 -13.27
CA THR A 144 8.87 -7.26 -14.44
C THR A 144 9.79 -6.60 -15.45
N ARG A 145 10.81 -7.32 -15.92
CA ARG A 145 11.63 -6.88 -17.07
C ARG A 145 11.03 -7.43 -18.35
N HIS A 146 10.60 -6.54 -19.24
CA HIS A 146 10.03 -6.96 -20.51
C HIS A 146 11.11 -7.37 -21.52
N GLU A 147 10.78 -8.38 -22.32
CA GLU A 147 11.57 -8.74 -23.49
C GLU A 147 11.65 -7.58 -24.47
N LYS A 148 12.80 -7.43 -25.10
CA LYS A 148 12.96 -6.46 -26.18
C LYS A 148 12.09 -6.91 -27.35
N SER A 149 11.06 -6.14 -27.68
CA SER A 149 10.35 -6.32 -28.94
C SER A 149 11.33 -6.06 -30.08
N ILE A 150 11.84 -7.13 -30.70
CA ILE A 150 12.59 -7.08 -31.94
C ILE A 150 11.57 -6.75 -33.02
N THR A 151 11.20 -5.47 -33.14
CA THR A 151 10.56 -5.01 -34.36
C THR A 151 11.59 -5.18 -35.47
N SER A 152 11.32 -6.13 -36.36
CA SER A 152 12.10 -6.48 -37.55
C SER A 152 12.09 -5.35 -38.59
N SER A 153 12.45 -4.13 -38.17
CA SER A 153 12.62 -3.02 -39.09
C SER A 153 14.03 -3.08 -39.68
N THR A 154 14.05 -3.36 -40.97
CA THR A 154 15.18 -3.41 -41.91
C THR A 154 15.89 -2.06 -42.08
N ASN A 155 15.94 -1.22 -41.05
CA ASN A 155 16.54 0.11 -41.09
C ASN A 155 17.86 0.13 -40.32
N LYS A 156 18.97 0.03 -41.07
CA LYS A 156 20.37 0.17 -40.63
C LYS A 156 20.73 1.58 -40.11
N LYS A 157 19.87 2.21 -39.29
CA LYS A 157 20.06 3.57 -38.75
C LYS A 157 19.87 3.70 -37.23
N LEU A 158 19.73 2.60 -36.49
CA LEU A 158 19.74 2.65 -35.02
C LEU A 158 21.18 2.51 -34.50
N ILE A 159 21.87 3.65 -34.34
CA ILE A 159 23.19 3.73 -33.69
C ILE A 159 23.05 3.66 -32.15
N ALA A 160 21.85 3.93 -31.62
CA ALA A 160 21.59 3.89 -30.19
C ALA A 160 21.11 2.50 -29.74
N PRO A 161 21.61 1.98 -28.60
CA PRO A 161 21.11 0.74 -28.01
C PRO A 161 19.63 0.85 -27.65
N SER A 162 18.86 -0.23 -27.85
CA SER A 162 17.44 -0.26 -27.50
C SER A 162 17.26 -0.17 -25.97
N PRO A 163 16.32 0.68 -25.48
CA PRO A 163 16.08 0.83 -24.06
C PRO A 163 15.58 -0.47 -23.45
N HIS A 164 15.98 -0.73 -22.21
CA HIS A 164 15.35 -1.72 -21.35
C HIS A 164 14.02 -1.16 -20.83
N LEU A 165 13.00 -2.02 -20.80
CA LEU A 165 11.66 -1.70 -20.35
C LEU A 165 11.34 -2.53 -19.10
N TYR A 166 11.05 -1.84 -18.00
CA TYR A 166 10.58 -2.43 -16.76
C TYR A 166 9.14 -2.02 -16.51
N SER A 167 8.35 -2.87 -15.89
CA SER A 167 7.05 -2.50 -15.32
C SER A 167 7.03 -2.77 -13.83
N ILE A 168 6.51 -1.82 -13.07
CA ILE A 168 6.26 -1.98 -11.64
C ILE A 168 4.76 -2.03 -11.40
N GLN A 169 4.33 -3.06 -10.66
CA GLN A 169 2.96 -3.25 -10.23
C GLN A 169 2.93 -3.40 -8.72
N LEU A 170 2.36 -2.41 -8.03
CA LEU A 170 2.11 -2.48 -6.59
C LEU A 170 1.10 -3.59 -6.30
N THR A 171 1.37 -4.39 -5.27
CA THR A 171 0.55 -5.55 -4.91
C THR A 171 -0.13 -5.33 -3.57
N GLN A 172 0.64 -5.00 -2.54
CA GLN A 172 0.16 -4.94 -1.17
C GLN A 172 0.75 -3.75 -0.42
N LEU A 173 -0.09 -3.05 0.34
CA LEU A 173 0.30 -1.99 1.26
C LEU A 173 -0.13 -2.36 2.67
N GLN A 174 0.73 -2.19 3.65
CA GLN A 174 0.44 -2.39 5.06
C GLN A 174 0.71 -1.10 5.83
N ILE A 175 -0.26 -0.66 6.62
CA ILE A 175 -0.15 0.56 7.42
C ILE A 175 -0.46 0.22 8.89
N PRO A 176 0.41 0.60 9.84
CA PRO A 176 0.12 0.47 11.27
C PRO A 176 -1.12 1.26 11.67
N LEU A 177 -1.91 0.71 12.58
CA LEU A 177 -3.11 1.37 13.11
C LEU A 177 -2.79 2.71 13.79
N SER A 178 -1.60 2.83 14.38
CA SER A 178 -1.10 4.08 14.96
C SER A 178 -1.00 5.21 13.93
N THR A 179 -0.64 4.89 12.69
CA THR A 179 -0.54 5.86 11.58
C THR A 179 -1.93 6.26 11.08
N ILE A 180 -2.88 5.31 11.03
CA ILE A 180 -4.25 5.58 10.58
C ILE A 180 -5.02 6.41 11.62
N ALA A 181 -4.74 6.18 12.90
CA ALA A 181 -5.38 6.86 14.01
C ALA A 181 -4.78 8.23 14.38
N ALA A 182 -3.61 8.56 13.84
CA ALA A 182 -2.98 9.88 13.98
C ALA A 182 -3.73 10.95 13.16
#